data_AF-A0A520EQC0-F1
#
_entry.id   AF-A0A520EQC0-F1
#
_cell.length_a   1.000
_cell.length_b   1.000
_cell.length_c   1.000
_cell.angle_alpha   90.00
_cell.angle_beta   90.00
_cell.angle_gamma   90.00
#
_symmetry.space_group_name_H-M   'P 1'
#
loop_
_entity.id
_entity.type
_entity.pdbx_description
1 polymer ?
#
loop_
_entity_poly.entity_id
_entity_poly.type
_entity_poly.pdbx_seq_one_letter_code
_entity_poly.pdbx_strand_id
1 'polypeptide(L)' 'MRALRAAGYTCLDDLAGVPAAELASLHGVGPKAVRIVQEALERTGRSLS' A
#
# COMPACT_ATOMS: atom_id res chain seq x y z
N MET A 1 1.07 -5.39 11.42
CA MET A 1 0.59 -6.28 10.34
C MET A 1 -0.89 -6.65 10.53
N ARG A 2 -1.83 -5.68 10.64
CA ARG A 2 -3.28 -5.97 10.77
C ARG A 2 -4.16 -5.02 9.96
N ALA A 3 -3.77 -3.75 9.83
CA ALA A 3 -4.53 -2.74 9.07
C ALA A 3 -4.67 -3.09 7.57
N LEU A 4 -3.59 -3.51 6.89
CA LEU A 4 -3.63 -3.90 5.47
C LEU A 4 -4.56 -5.09 5.22
N ARG A 5 -4.47 -6.14 6.07
CA ARG A 5 -5.32 -7.33 5.97
C ARG A 5 -6.80 -7.04 6.29
N ALA A 6 -7.06 -6.09 7.19
CA ALA A 6 -8.42 -5.65 7.55
C ALA A 6 -9.06 -4.79 6.45
N ALA A 7 -8.24 -4.07 5.66
CA ALA A 7 -8.68 -3.32 4.49
C ALA A 7 -8.82 -4.18 3.22
N GLY A 8 -8.65 -5.51 3.32
CA GLY A 8 -8.76 -6.44 2.19
C GLY A 8 -7.47 -6.63 1.38
N TYR A 9 -6.46 -5.79 1.61
CA TYR A 9 -5.17 -5.88 0.91
C TYR A 9 -4.31 -6.97 1.54
N THR A 10 -4.34 -8.16 0.92
CA THR A 10 -3.58 -9.33 1.39
C THR A 10 -2.29 -9.53 0.61
N CYS A 11 -2.16 -8.93 -0.58
CA CYS A 11 -0.96 -8.97 -1.39
C CYS A 11 -0.59 -7.59 -1.95
N LEU A 12 0.68 -7.43 -2.34
CA LEU A 12 1.19 -6.20 -2.96
C LEU A 12 0.54 -5.93 -4.34
N ASP A 13 0.07 -6.97 -5.02
CA ASP A 13 -0.64 -6.84 -6.31
C ASP A 13 -1.94 -6.05 -6.17
N ASP A 14 -2.67 -6.21 -5.07
CA ASP A 14 -3.90 -5.44 -4.78
C ASP A 14 -3.62 -3.94 -4.58
N LEU A 15 -2.37 -3.58 -4.28
CA LEU A 15 -1.93 -2.20 -4.02
C LEU A 15 -1.34 -1.55 -5.27
N ALA A 16 -0.98 -2.33 -6.30
CA ALA A 16 -0.44 -1.80 -7.54
C ALA A 16 -1.53 -1.05 -8.30
N GLY A 17 -1.31 0.24 -8.55
CA GLY A 17 -2.31 1.10 -9.19
C GLY A 17 -3.26 1.84 -8.25
N VAL A 18 -3.16 1.60 -6.94
CA VAL A 18 -3.92 2.38 -5.95
C VAL A 18 -3.22 3.72 -5.71
N PRO A 19 -3.93 4.85 -5.70
CA PRO A 19 -3.31 6.14 -5.40
C PRO A 19 -2.82 6.18 -3.96
N ALA A 20 -1.62 6.70 -3.76
CA ALA A 20 -0.97 6.79 -2.45
C ALA A 20 -1.83 7.54 -1.39
N ALA A 21 -2.64 8.51 -1.83
CA ALA A 21 -3.55 9.28 -0.98
C ALA A 21 -4.73 8.44 -0.46
N GLU A 22 -5.24 7.50 -1.27
CA GLU A 22 -6.30 6.58 -0.87
C GLU A 22 -5.76 5.54 0.11
N LEU A 23 -4.55 5.05 -0.15
CA LEU A 23 -3.79 4.21 0.77
C LEU A 23 -3.56 4.92 2.12
N ALA A 24 -3.18 6.20 2.12
CA ALA A 24 -3.00 7.00 3.33
C ALA A 24 -4.32 7.32 4.06
N SER A 25 -5.46 7.23 3.38
CA SER A 25 -6.79 7.43 3.96
C SER A 25 -7.30 6.19 4.69
N LEU A 26 -6.65 5.02 4.50
CA LEU A 26 -6.99 3.80 5.23
C LEU A 26 -6.62 3.94 6.71
N HIS A 27 -7.57 3.60 7.58
CA HIS A 27 -7.38 3.70 9.03
C HIS A 27 -6.21 2.81 9.48
N GLY A 28 -5.14 3.45 10.00
CA GLY A 28 -3.92 2.76 10.43
C GLY A 28 -2.82 2.63 9.37
N VAL A 29 -3.00 3.18 8.17
CA VAL A 29 -1.94 3.31 7.15
C VAL A 29 -1.36 4.72 7.21
N GLY A 30 -0.36 4.89 8.06
CA GLY A 30 0.38 6.15 8.13
C GLY A 30 1.32 6.34 6.92
N PRO A 31 1.91 7.55 6.75
CA PRO A 31 2.83 7.86 5.66
C PRO A 31 4.04 6.92 5.59
N LYS A 32 4.47 6.37 6.74
CA LYS A 32 5.51 5.34 6.80
C LYS A 32 5.10 4.03 6.11
N ALA A 33 3.84 3.62 6.27
CA ALA A 33 3.33 2.41 5.64
C ALA A 33 3.23 2.59 4.12
N VAL A 34 2.78 3.76 3.65
CA VAL A 34 2.75 4.10 2.22
C VAL A 34 4.15 4.03 1.60
N ARG A 35 5.16 4.60 2.27
CA ARG A 35 6.56 4.48 1.82
C ARG A 35 7.02 3.03 1.67
N ILE A 36 6.74 2.19 2.67
CA ILE A 36 7.14 0.78 2.64
C ILE A 36 6.45 0.03 1.50
N VAL A 37 5.17 0.33 1.25
CA VAL A 37 4.41 -0.24 0.12
C VAL A 37 5.00 0.22 -1.21
N GLN A 38 5.29 1.51 -1.37
CA GLN A 38 5.93 2.05 -2.57
C GLN A 38 7.27 1.36 -2.85
N GLU A 39 8.17 1.31 -1.85
CA GLU A 39 9.48 0.65 -1.99
C GLU A 39 9.33 -0.85 -2.33
N ALA A 40 8.34 -1.53 -1.75
CA ALA A 40 8.07 -2.93 -2.06
C ALA A 40 7.55 -3.14 -3.49
N LEU A 41 6.69 -2.23 -3.98
CA LEU A 41 6.21 -2.25 -5.36
C LEU A 41 7.35 -1.98 -6.35
N GLU A 42 8.19 -1.00 -6.08
CA GLU A 42 9.34 -0.64 -6.92
C GLU A 42 10.31 -1.82 -7.07
N ARG A 43 10.53 -2.58 -6.00
CA ARG A 43 11.33 -3.83 -6.04
C ARG A 43 10.73 -4.91 -6.95
N THR A 44 9.45 -4.83 -7.26
CA THR A 44 8.76 -5.74 -8.20
C THR A 44 8.55 -5.13 -9.59
N GLY A 45 9.10 -3.93 -9.85
CA GLY A 45 8.93 -3.21 -11.11
C GLY A 45 7.56 -2.55 -11.26
N ARG A 46 6.88 -2.28 -10.14
CA ARG A 46 5.54 -1.66 -10.07
C ARG A 46 5.59 -0.37 -9.28
N SER A 47 4.53 0.43 -9.36
CA SER A 47 4.39 1.67 -8.61
C SER A 47 2.94 1.90 -8.21
N LEU A 48 2.74 2.73 -7.18
CA LEU A 48 1.43 3.36 -6.95
C LEU A 48 1.08 4.29 -8.12
N SER A 49 -0.20 4.54 -8.35
CA SER A 49 -0.68 5.50 -9.37
C SER A 49 -0.71 6.93 -8.88
#